data_AF-A0AAP9UNP1-F1
#
_entry.id   AF-A0AAP9UNP1-F1
#
_cell.length_a   1.000
_cell.length_b   1.000
_cell.length_c   1.000
_cell.angle_alpha   90.00
_cell.angle_beta   90.00
_cell.angle_gamma   90.00
#
_symmetry.space_group_name_H-M   'P 1'
#
loop_
_entity.id
_entity.type
_entity.pdbx_description
1 polymer ?
#
loop_
_entity_poly.entity_id
_entity_poly.type
_entity_poly.pdbx_seq_one_letter_code
_entity_poly.pdbx_strand_id
1 'polypeptide(L)'
;MMAEIEEIKKDLMDAMPQEDEGPEIFEVHDLETAAEAQRRVAYFKRKQAEIDAVADKQMDRLVMQMEKVKLWREDEKKEYVERENFYKHRLERYIREEVRKMQENGKKPKKTIKLPYGTIKLVKQQPEYQRNENDLLEYAESKGFVRVKKDVDWAAIKNKAKVFGDKLIDADGELIPGVTVVDREDKFTVEVNE
;
A
#
# COMPACT_ATOMS: atom_id res chain seq x y z
N MET A 1 -13.47 -20.36 14.60
CA MET A 1 -12.35 -19.41 14.44
C MET A 1 -11.03 -19.96 14.95
N MET A 2 -10.74 -20.06 16.26
CA MET A 2 -9.44 -20.63 16.71
C MET A 2 -9.28 -22.11 16.31
N ALA A 3 -10.32 -22.92 16.47
CA ALA A 3 -10.30 -24.34 16.07
C ALA A 3 -10.13 -24.53 14.55
N GLU A 4 -10.76 -23.69 13.72
CA GLU A 4 -10.60 -23.73 12.26
C GLU A 4 -9.21 -23.26 11.82
N ILE A 5 -8.63 -22.26 12.51
CA ILE A 5 -7.25 -21.83 12.26
C ILE A 5 -6.26 -22.94 12.64
N GLU A 6 -6.54 -23.66 13.73
CA GLU A 6 -5.71 -24.76 14.21
C GLU A 6 -5.82 -26.00 13.31
N GLU A 7 -6.99 -26.25 12.73
CA GLU A 7 -7.24 -27.28 11.73
C GLU A 7 -6.56 -26.95 10.39
N ILE A 8 -6.68 -25.71 9.90
CA ILE A 8 -5.94 -25.23 8.71
C ILE A 8 -4.43 -25.31 8.94
N LYS A 9 -3.97 -24.94 10.14
CA LYS A 9 -2.55 -25.02 10.50
C LYS A 9 -2.06 -26.47 10.50
N LYS A 10 -2.87 -27.41 11.00
CA LYS A 10 -2.55 -28.84 11.01
C LYS A 10 -2.51 -29.41 9.58
N ASP A 11 -3.50 -29.11 8.76
CA ASP A 11 -3.54 -29.55 7.36
C ASP A 11 -2.36 -28.98 6.56
N LEU A 12 -1.96 -27.74 6.83
CA LEU A 12 -0.78 -27.12 6.22
C LEU A 12 0.52 -27.82 6.64
N MET A 13 0.61 -28.25 7.90
CA MET A 13 1.78 -28.91 8.46
C MET A 13 1.91 -30.38 8.00
N ASP A 14 0.78 -31.06 7.82
CA ASP A 14 0.72 -32.44 7.31
C ASP A 14 0.94 -32.51 5.78
N ALA A 15 0.66 -31.43 5.04
CA ALA A 15 0.93 -31.32 3.60
C ALA A 15 2.38 -30.94 3.26
N MET A 16 3.21 -30.58 4.26
CA MET A 16 4.64 -30.35 4.04
C MET A 16 5.34 -31.70 3.83
N PRO A 17 6.17 -31.85 2.77
CA PRO A 17 6.99 -33.04 2.62
C PRO A 17 7.92 -33.18 3.84
N GLN A 18 7.88 -34.34 4.49
CA GLN A 18 8.81 -34.68 5.55
C GLN A 18 10.20 -34.88 4.92
N GLU A 19 11.20 -34.13 5.38
CA GLU A 19 12.57 -34.28 4.92
C GLU A 19 13.20 -35.53 5.53
N ASP A 20 13.32 -36.59 4.72
CA ASP A 20 14.28 -37.67 4.98
C ASP A 20 15.68 -37.23 4.51
N GLU A 21 16.63 -37.34 5.43
CA GLU A 21 18.08 -37.21 5.30
C GLU A 21 18.63 -35.81 4.94
N GLY A 22 19.39 -35.24 5.89
CA GLY A 22 20.08 -33.96 5.72
C GLY A 22 21.07 -33.98 4.55
N PRO A 23 21.54 -32.81 4.09
CA PRO A 23 22.35 -32.72 2.88
C PRO A 23 23.59 -33.60 3.03
N GLU A 24 23.71 -34.64 2.19
CA GLU A 24 25.00 -35.21 1.86
C GLU A 24 25.92 -34.05 1.48
N ILE A 25 27.17 -34.07 1.97
CA ILE A 25 28.14 -33.03 1.68
C ILE A 25 28.42 -33.08 0.17
N PHE A 26 27.73 -32.22 -0.59
CA PHE A 26 27.88 -32.10 -2.03
C PHE A 26 28.75 -30.88 -2.33
N GLU A 27 29.97 -31.12 -2.81
CA GLU A 27 30.93 -30.07 -3.16
C GLU A 27 31.07 -29.91 -4.68
N VAL A 28 30.97 -28.66 -5.15
CA VAL A 28 31.16 -28.31 -6.56
C VAL A 28 32.64 -27.98 -6.79
N HIS A 29 33.31 -28.77 -7.61
CA HIS A 29 34.76 -28.64 -7.87
C HIS A 29 35.15 -28.74 -9.35
N ASP A 30 34.21 -29.13 -10.21
CA ASP A 30 34.40 -29.18 -11.66
C ASP A 30 33.11 -28.82 -12.42
N LEU A 31 33.17 -28.82 -13.76
CA LEU A 31 32.02 -28.46 -14.59
C LEU A 31 30.86 -29.47 -14.50
N GLU A 32 31.15 -30.74 -14.22
CA GLU A 32 30.13 -31.79 -14.11
C GLU A 32 29.32 -31.63 -12.81
N THR A 33 30.01 -31.49 -11.69
CA THR A 33 29.39 -31.21 -10.38
C THR A 33 28.70 -29.85 -10.34
N ALA A 34 29.20 -28.85 -11.07
CA ALA A 34 28.53 -27.56 -11.23
C ALA A 34 27.21 -27.66 -12.02
N ALA A 35 27.21 -28.41 -13.14
CA ALA A 35 25.99 -28.66 -13.91
C ALA A 35 24.95 -29.42 -13.08
N GLU A 36 25.40 -30.38 -12.26
CA GLU A 36 24.53 -31.09 -11.32
C GLU A 36 23.95 -30.15 -10.25
N ALA A 37 24.77 -29.28 -9.63
CA ALA A 37 24.29 -28.25 -8.71
C ALA A 37 23.22 -27.36 -9.36
N GLN A 38 23.46 -26.88 -10.59
CA GLN A 38 22.50 -26.05 -11.31
C GLN A 38 21.19 -26.81 -11.58
N ARG A 39 21.25 -28.09 -11.93
CA ARG A 39 20.06 -28.96 -12.09
C ARG A 39 19.28 -29.11 -10.78
N ARG A 40 19.98 -29.29 -9.64
CA ARG A 40 19.34 -29.35 -8.31
C ARG A 40 18.66 -28.03 -7.95
N VAL A 41 19.32 -26.89 -8.21
CA VAL A 41 18.71 -25.55 -8.03
C VAL A 41 17.45 -25.39 -8.89
N ALA A 42 17.47 -25.81 -10.16
CA ALA A 42 16.30 -25.78 -11.03
C ALA A 42 15.14 -26.63 -10.47
N TYR A 43 15.45 -27.84 -9.98
CA TYR A 43 14.46 -28.70 -9.33
C TYR A 43 13.82 -28.02 -8.10
N PHE A 44 14.62 -27.46 -7.20
CA PHE A 44 14.08 -26.80 -6.01
C PHE A 44 13.28 -25.54 -6.34
N LYS A 45 13.69 -24.74 -7.33
CA LYS A 45 12.87 -23.61 -7.81
C LYS A 45 11.51 -24.06 -8.33
N ARG A 46 11.44 -25.17 -9.08
CA ARG A 46 10.17 -25.75 -9.53
C ARG A 46 9.31 -26.21 -8.35
N LYS A 47 9.92 -26.85 -7.33
CA LYS A 47 9.19 -27.25 -6.12
C LYS A 47 8.65 -26.08 -5.31
N GLN A 48 9.40 -24.99 -5.18
CA GLN A 48 8.91 -23.76 -4.59
C GLN A 48 7.71 -23.21 -5.37
N ALA A 49 7.80 -23.14 -6.71
CA ALA A 49 6.70 -22.68 -7.54
C ALA A 49 5.44 -23.58 -7.44
N GLU A 50 5.60 -24.90 -7.32
CA GLU A 50 4.48 -25.83 -7.06
C GLU A 50 3.82 -25.54 -5.70
N ILE A 51 4.61 -25.30 -4.65
CA ILE A 51 4.11 -24.95 -3.31
C ILE A 51 3.37 -23.61 -3.36
N ASP A 52 3.96 -22.59 -3.98
CA ASP A 52 3.36 -21.26 -4.13
C ASP A 52 2.02 -21.35 -4.89
N ALA A 53 1.95 -22.12 -5.97
CA ALA A 53 0.72 -22.31 -6.73
C ALA A 53 -0.41 -23.00 -5.91
N VAL A 54 -0.06 -23.88 -4.96
CA VAL A 54 -1.04 -24.45 -4.02
C VAL A 54 -1.45 -23.41 -2.99
N ALA A 55 -0.50 -22.66 -2.43
CA ALA A 55 -0.77 -21.61 -1.45
C ALA A 55 -1.68 -20.52 -2.02
N ASP A 56 -1.38 -20.02 -3.22
CA ASP A 56 -2.15 -18.99 -3.92
C ASP A 56 -3.61 -19.40 -4.10
N LYS A 57 -3.87 -20.65 -4.53
CA LYS A 57 -5.24 -21.17 -4.67
C LYS A 57 -6.01 -21.17 -3.34
N GLN A 58 -5.34 -21.48 -2.22
CA GLN A 58 -5.97 -21.43 -0.90
C GLN A 58 -6.22 -19.99 -0.47
N MET A 59 -5.26 -19.08 -0.71
CA MET A 59 -5.43 -17.65 -0.44
C MET A 59 -6.61 -17.08 -1.22
N ASP A 60 -6.75 -17.37 -2.51
CA ASP A 60 -7.86 -16.94 -3.34
C ASP A 60 -9.22 -17.38 -2.76
N ARG A 61 -9.31 -18.64 -2.32
CA ARG A 61 -10.52 -19.17 -1.66
C ARG A 61 -10.85 -18.39 -0.38
N LEU A 62 -9.85 -18.11 0.46
CA LEU A 62 -10.03 -17.37 1.70
C LEU A 62 -10.41 -15.90 1.44
N VAL A 63 -9.82 -15.27 0.42
CA VAL A 63 -10.18 -13.91 -0.01
C VAL A 63 -11.65 -13.87 -0.43
N MET A 64 -12.12 -14.82 -1.25
CA MET A 64 -13.52 -14.92 -1.64
C MET A 64 -14.46 -15.08 -0.42
N GLN A 65 -14.07 -15.88 0.58
CA GLN A 65 -14.84 -16.01 1.82
C GLN A 65 -14.86 -14.71 2.62
N MET A 66 -13.72 -14.04 2.75
CA MET A 66 -13.60 -12.76 3.42
C MET A 66 -14.48 -11.69 2.76
N GLU A 67 -14.53 -11.65 1.42
CA GLU A 67 -15.40 -10.76 0.68
C GLU A 67 -16.89 -11.03 0.95
N LYS A 68 -17.31 -12.30 0.97
CA LYS A 68 -18.69 -12.66 1.35
C LYS A 68 -19.04 -12.19 2.76
N VAL A 69 -18.16 -12.38 3.73
CA VAL A 69 -18.37 -11.92 5.11
C VAL A 69 -18.44 -10.39 5.18
N LYS A 70 -17.59 -9.69 4.42
CA LYS A 70 -17.64 -8.22 4.32
C LYS A 70 -18.96 -7.74 3.72
N LEU A 71 -19.42 -8.35 2.63
CA LEU A 71 -20.69 -8.00 1.99
C LEU A 71 -21.87 -8.24 2.93
N TRP A 72 -21.94 -9.40 3.57
CA TRP A 72 -22.98 -9.69 4.57
C TRP A 72 -22.95 -8.67 5.71
N ARG A 73 -21.77 -8.34 6.25
CA ARG A 73 -21.63 -7.32 7.31
C ARG A 73 -22.18 -5.96 6.89
N GLU A 74 -21.91 -5.51 5.67
CA GLU A 74 -22.42 -4.23 5.17
C GLU A 74 -23.94 -4.29 4.92
N ASP A 75 -24.45 -5.42 4.44
CA ASP A 75 -25.89 -5.64 4.24
C ASP A 75 -26.67 -5.63 5.56
N GLU A 76 -26.21 -6.36 6.58
CA GLU A 76 -26.81 -6.36 7.92
C GLU A 76 -26.81 -4.96 8.57
N LYS A 77 -25.81 -4.14 8.26
CA LYS A 77 -25.73 -2.76 8.76
C LYS A 77 -26.61 -1.80 7.97
N LYS A 78 -27.01 -2.15 6.76
CA LYS A 78 -27.67 -1.24 5.82
C LYS A 78 -28.93 -0.62 6.41
N GLU A 79 -29.81 -1.43 7.00
CA GLU A 79 -31.03 -0.92 7.63
C GLU A 79 -30.74 0.05 8.78
N TYR A 80 -29.73 -0.24 9.61
CA TYR A 80 -29.35 0.63 10.72
C TYR A 80 -28.78 1.96 10.23
N VAL A 81 -27.95 1.93 9.18
CA VAL A 81 -27.40 3.14 8.54
C VAL A 81 -28.52 3.97 7.92
N GLU A 82 -29.48 3.34 7.24
CA GLU A 82 -30.65 4.02 6.66
C GLU A 82 -31.51 4.68 7.74
N ARG A 83 -31.81 3.96 8.83
CA ARG A 83 -32.56 4.50 9.98
C ARG A 83 -31.80 5.62 10.68
N GLU A 84 -30.48 5.48 10.87
CA GLU A 84 -29.63 6.52 11.44
C GLU A 84 -29.68 7.79 10.59
N ASN A 85 -29.50 7.65 9.27
CA ASN A 85 -29.56 8.75 8.32
C ASN A 85 -30.94 9.43 8.30
N PHE A 86 -32.02 8.65 8.39
CA PHE A 86 -33.37 9.19 8.53
C PHE A 86 -33.48 10.12 9.75
N TYR A 87 -33.06 9.68 10.94
CA TYR A 87 -33.11 10.52 12.14
C TYR A 87 -32.16 11.71 12.08
N LYS A 88 -30.95 11.54 11.54
CA LYS A 88 -30.01 12.65 11.28
C LYS A 88 -30.65 13.73 10.40
N HIS A 89 -31.33 13.34 9.33
CA HIS A 89 -32.02 14.28 8.44
C HIS A 89 -33.18 15.01 9.16
N ARG A 90 -33.93 14.32 10.02
CA ARG A 90 -34.99 14.95 10.83
C ARG A 90 -34.42 15.97 11.81
N LEU A 91 -33.31 15.65 12.49
CA LEU A 91 -32.62 16.56 13.39
C LEU A 91 -32.06 17.78 12.65
N GLU A 92 -31.48 17.55 11.47
CA GLU A 92 -30.97 18.63 10.61
C GLU A 92 -32.11 19.58 10.18
N ARG A 93 -33.24 19.02 9.71
CA ARG A 93 -34.41 19.81 9.34
C ARG A 93 -34.89 20.66 10.52
N TYR A 94 -34.99 20.07 11.71
CA TYR A 94 -35.42 20.77 12.91
C TYR A 94 -34.51 21.96 13.26
N ILE A 95 -33.18 21.76 13.35
CA ILE A 95 -32.26 22.87 13.69
C ILE A 95 -32.26 23.97 12.63
N ARG A 96 -32.43 23.63 11.35
CA ARG A 96 -32.54 24.61 10.25
C ARG A 96 -33.83 25.42 10.35
N GLU A 97 -34.97 24.78 10.63
CA GLU A 97 -36.24 25.46 10.86
C GLU A 97 -36.19 26.39 12.07
N GLU A 98 -35.60 25.95 13.19
CA GLU A 98 -35.42 26.79 14.39
C GLU A 98 -34.52 28.00 14.12
N VAL A 99 -33.41 27.81 13.39
CA VAL A 99 -32.55 28.92 12.94
C VAL A 99 -33.34 29.90 12.07
N ARG A 100 -34.14 29.40 11.12
CA ARG A 100 -34.96 30.24 10.23
C ARG A 100 -35.98 31.07 11.02
N LYS A 101 -36.74 30.44 11.93
CA LYS A 101 -37.70 31.13 12.81
C LYS A 101 -37.03 32.21 13.65
N MET A 102 -35.82 31.97 14.18
CA MET A 102 -35.10 33.00 14.94
C MET A 102 -34.71 34.18 14.05
N GLN A 103 -34.25 33.93 12.82
CA GLN A 103 -33.90 34.98 11.86
C GLN A 103 -35.11 35.81 11.43
N GLU A 104 -36.23 35.15 11.11
CA GLU A 104 -37.51 35.82 10.76
C GLU A 104 -38.00 36.73 11.89
N ASN A 105 -37.77 36.33 13.15
CA ASN A 105 -38.11 37.11 14.34
C ASN A 105 -37.02 38.13 14.74
N GLY A 106 -36.03 38.41 13.88
CA GLY A 106 -34.95 39.39 14.13
C GLY A 106 -33.95 38.99 15.22
N LYS A 107 -33.95 37.72 15.68
CA LYS A 107 -33.07 37.21 16.72
C LYS A 107 -31.80 36.60 16.13
N LYS A 108 -30.69 36.67 16.88
CA LYS A 108 -29.44 35.98 16.52
C LYS A 108 -29.68 34.46 16.48
N PRO A 109 -29.40 33.77 15.36
CA PRO A 109 -29.71 32.35 15.21
C PRO A 109 -28.84 31.48 16.11
N LYS A 110 -29.48 30.60 16.90
CA LYS A 110 -28.78 29.58 17.69
C LYS A 110 -28.48 28.36 16.82
N LYS A 111 -27.25 28.27 16.31
CA LYS A 111 -26.75 27.16 15.49
C LYS A 111 -26.30 25.93 16.28
N THR A 112 -26.64 25.85 17.57
CA THR A 112 -26.23 24.74 18.44
C THR A 112 -27.32 24.52 19.48
N ILE A 113 -27.76 23.27 19.62
CA ILE A 113 -28.78 22.85 20.57
C ILE A 113 -28.22 21.66 21.37
N LYS A 114 -28.12 21.82 22.69
CA LYS A 114 -27.71 20.75 23.61
C LYS A 114 -28.94 19.91 23.98
N LEU A 115 -28.79 18.60 23.92
CA LEU A 115 -29.80 17.60 24.27
C LEU A 115 -29.22 16.66 25.34
N PRO A 116 -30.04 15.91 26.09
CA PRO A 116 -29.55 14.99 27.13
C PRO A 116 -28.54 13.95 26.62
N TYR A 117 -28.64 13.55 25.36
CA TYR A 117 -27.80 12.51 24.74
C TYR A 117 -26.75 13.05 23.77
N GLY A 118 -26.56 14.38 23.69
CA GLY A 118 -25.57 14.96 22.77
C GLY A 118 -25.88 16.38 22.34
N THR A 119 -25.30 16.79 21.22
CA THR A 119 -25.46 18.15 20.69
C THR A 119 -25.63 18.11 19.18
N ILE A 120 -26.66 18.79 18.69
CA ILE A 120 -26.84 19.05 17.26
C ILE A 120 -26.37 20.46 16.95
N LYS A 121 -25.58 20.64 15.88
CA LYS A 121 -24.98 21.93 15.53
C LYS A 121 -24.87 22.10 14.01
N LEU A 122 -25.11 23.33 13.55
CA LEU A 122 -24.79 23.76 12.19
C LEU A 122 -23.43 24.47 12.22
N VAL A 123 -22.41 23.79 11.72
CA VAL A 123 -21.04 24.32 11.64
C VAL A 123 -20.83 24.95 10.26
N LYS A 124 -20.15 26.10 10.24
CA LYS A 124 -19.71 26.70 8.98
C LYS A 124 -18.60 25.85 8.39
N GLN A 125 -18.84 25.24 7.23
CA GLN A 125 -17.81 24.54 6.47
C GLN A 125 -16.94 25.55 5.71
N GLN A 126 -15.70 25.18 5.43
CA GLN A 126 -14.90 25.90 4.46
C GLN A 126 -15.51 25.72 3.06
N PRO A 127 -15.34 26.69 2.15
CA PRO A 127 -15.81 26.53 0.79
C PRO A 127 -15.15 25.32 0.14
N GLU A 128 -15.93 24.57 -0.63
CA GLU A 128 -15.40 23.57 -1.54
C GLU A 128 -14.74 24.30 -2.72
N TYR A 129 -13.49 23.94 -3.02
CA TYR A 129 -12.78 24.48 -4.18
C TYR A 129 -12.84 23.46 -5.31
N GLN A 130 -13.79 23.63 -6.23
CA GLN A 130 -13.78 22.92 -7.50
C GLN A 130 -12.71 23.56 -8.39
N ARG A 131 -11.67 22.80 -8.72
CA ARG A 131 -10.47 23.28 -9.41
C ARG A 131 -10.35 22.58 -10.76
N ASN A 132 -10.19 23.35 -11.83
CA ASN A 132 -9.69 22.84 -13.10
C ASN A 132 -8.17 23.03 -13.10
N GLU A 133 -7.43 21.93 -13.06
CA GLU A 133 -5.97 21.97 -12.96
C GLU A 133 -5.31 22.65 -14.17
N ASN A 134 -5.88 22.49 -15.37
CA ASN A 134 -5.33 23.08 -16.59
C ASN A 134 -5.40 24.62 -16.56
N ASP A 135 -6.54 25.17 -16.16
CA ASP A 135 -6.72 26.64 -16.06
C ASP A 135 -5.93 27.21 -14.87
N LEU A 136 -5.78 26.43 -13.80
CA LEU A 136 -5.04 26.86 -12.61
C LEU A 136 -3.54 26.89 -12.84
N LEU A 137 -3.01 26.06 -13.74
CA LEU A 137 -1.57 25.96 -13.98
C LEU A 137 -1.01 27.25 -14.56
N GLU A 138 -1.64 27.83 -15.60
CA GLU A 138 -1.19 29.09 -16.23
C GLU A 138 -1.25 30.27 -15.23
N TYR A 139 -2.31 30.34 -14.43
CA TYR A 139 -2.42 31.31 -13.34
C TYR A 139 -1.35 31.08 -12.26
N ALA A 140 -1.11 29.82 -11.88
CA ALA A 140 -0.10 29.48 -10.87
C ALA A 140 1.32 29.80 -11.36
N GLU A 141 1.64 29.55 -12.63
CA GLU A 141 2.93 29.89 -13.24
C GLU A 141 3.15 31.40 -13.26
N SER A 142 2.18 32.18 -13.74
CA SER A 142 2.30 33.65 -13.81
C SER A 142 2.39 34.34 -12.44
N LYS A 143 1.93 33.69 -11.37
CA LYS A 143 1.94 34.22 -10.00
C LYS A 143 2.96 33.56 -9.07
N GLY A 144 3.72 32.56 -9.54
CA GLY A 144 4.70 31.85 -8.72
C GLY A 144 4.10 30.91 -7.67
N PHE A 145 2.86 30.42 -7.87
CA PHE A 145 2.21 29.43 -6.99
C PHE A 145 2.49 27.98 -7.40
N VAL A 146 3.45 27.76 -8.30
CA VAL A 146 3.85 26.42 -8.72
C VAL A 146 4.81 25.80 -7.71
N ARG A 147 4.50 24.57 -7.30
CA ARG A 147 5.42 23.76 -6.51
C ARG A 147 6.36 23.01 -7.45
N VAL A 148 7.60 23.49 -7.58
CA VAL A 148 8.65 22.75 -8.28
C VAL A 148 9.30 21.77 -7.30
N LYS A 149 9.08 20.47 -7.51
CA LYS A 149 9.84 19.44 -6.80
C LYS A 149 11.16 19.25 -7.55
N LYS A 150 12.25 19.77 -6.99
CA LYS A 150 13.60 19.45 -7.45
C LYS A 150 14.03 18.16 -6.77
N ASP A 151 14.33 17.15 -7.57
CA ASP A 151 14.85 15.87 -7.11
C ASP A 151 16.18 15.61 -7.81
N VAL A 152 17.02 14.78 -7.19
CA VAL A 152 18.33 14.43 -7.76
C VAL A 152 18.10 13.40 -8.86
N ASP A 153 18.46 13.73 -10.10
CA ASP A 153 18.47 12.77 -11.19
C ASP A 153 19.70 11.86 -11.07
N TRP A 154 19.56 10.83 -10.23
CA TRP A 154 20.63 9.89 -9.94
C TRP A 154 21.07 9.10 -11.18
N ALA A 155 20.15 8.83 -12.11
CA ALA A 155 20.47 8.15 -13.35
C ALA A 155 21.35 9.03 -14.26
N ALA A 156 21.00 10.31 -14.41
CA ALA A 156 21.81 11.25 -15.18
C ALA A 156 23.20 11.46 -14.57
N ILE A 157 23.30 11.52 -13.24
CA ILE A 157 24.58 11.63 -12.53
C ILE A 157 25.46 10.40 -12.81
N LYS A 158 24.93 9.17 -12.62
CA LYS A 158 25.70 7.94 -12.89
C LYS A 158 26.19 7.84 -14.34
N ASN A 159 25.37 8.26 -15.29
CA ASN A 159 25.71 8.17 -16.71
C ASN A 159 26.84 9.13 -17.12
N LYS A 160 27.00 10.26 -16.43
CA LYS A 160 28.02 11.27 -16.72
C LYS A 160 29.24 11.20 -15.81
N ALA A 161 29.17 10.39 -14.75
CA ALA A 161 30.20 10.30 -13.75
C ALA A 161 31.11 9.08 -13.93
N LYS A 162 32.33 9.19 -13.43
CA LYS A 162 33.34 8.15 -13.37
C LYS A 162 33.72 7.88 -11.92
N VAL A 163 33.89 6.60 -11.60
CA VAL A 163 34.41 6.17 -10.30
C VAL A 163 35.92 6.35 -10.29
N PHE A 164 36.44 6.99 -9.25
CA PHE A 164 37.88 7.10 -8.99
C PHE A 164 38.14 6.80 -7.51
N GLY A 165 38.50 5.55 -7.21
CA GLY A 165 38.65 5.07 -5.83
C GLY A 165 37.31 5.12 -5.07
N ASP A 166 37.29 5.81 -3.94
CA ASP A 166 36.13 6.00 -3.07
C ASP A 166 35.20 7.16 -3.51
N LYS A 167 35.54 7.82 -4.62
CA LYS A 167 34.92 9.06 -5.07
C LYS A 167 34.24 8.89 -6.43
N LEU A 168 33.17 9.66 -6.62
CA LEU A 168 32.48 9.79 -7.90
C LEU A 168 32.80 11.17 -8.49
N ILE A 169 33.37 11.21 -9.68
CA ILE A 169 33.81 12.43 -10.38
C ILE A 169 32.94 12.63 -11.61
N ASP A 170 32.48 13.84 -11.89
CA ASP A 170 31.70 14.13 -13.09
C ASP A 170 32.55 14.27 -14.38
N ALA A 171 31.92 14.65 -15.49
CA ALA A 171 32.57 14.79 -16.79
C ALA A 171 33.57 15.95 -16.86
N ASP A 172 33.40 16.96 -16.00
CA ASP A 172 34.24 18.17 -15.93
C ASP A 172 35.41 18.02 -14.95
N GLY A 173 35.46 16.89 -14.23
CA GLY A 173 36.51 16.57 -13.26
C GLY A 173 36.19 17.02 -11.83
N GLU A 174 34.96 17.45 -11.55
CA GLU A 174 34.53 17.85 -10.22
C GLU A 174 34.05 16.66 -9.39
N LEU A 175 34.31 16.72 -8.08
CA LEU A 175 33.85 15.71 -7.12
C LEU A 175 32.34 15.84 -6.88
N ILE A 176 31.57 14.78 -7.10
CA ILE A 176 30.14 14.77 -6.78
C ILE A 176 29.95 14.68 -5.26
N PRO A 177 29.37 15.71 -4.62
CA PRO A 177 29.23 15.75 -3.17
C PRO A 177 28.19 14.74 -2.68
N GLY A 178 28.43 14.16 -1.50
CA GLY A 178 27.48 13.26 -0.83
C GLY A 178 27.44 11.83 -1.38
N VAL A 179 28.35 11.46 -2.29
CA VAL A 179 28.48 10.09 -2.82
C VAL A 179 29.80 9.48 -2.36
N THR A 180 29.71 8.35 -1.65
CA THR A 180 30.85 7.48 -1.37
C THR A 180 30.71 6.23 -2.24
N VAL A 181 31.71 5.97 -3.06
CA VAL A 181 31.75 4.73 -3.85
C VAL A 181 32.34 3.64 -2.97
N VAL A 182 31.54 2.60 -2.73
CA VAL A 182 31.99 1.39 -2.04
C VAL A 182 32.03 0.31 -3.09
N ASP A 183 33.24 -0.15 -3.39
CA ASP A 183 33.44 -1.30 -4.27
C ASP A 183 32.79 -2.53 -3.61
N ARG A 184 31.93 -3.21 -4.37
CA ARG A 184 31.22 -4.40 -3.90
C ARG A 184 31.73 -5.57 -4.70
N GLU A 185 31.96 -6.68 -4.02
CA GLU A 185 32.27 -7.93 -4.70
C GLU A 185 31.17 -8.29 -5.71
N ASP A 186 31.58 -9.02 -6.75
CA ASP A 186 30.67 -9.48 -7.78
C ASP A 186 29.50 -10.25 -7.17
N LYS A 187 28.28 -9.90 -7.62
CA LYS A 187 27.07 -10.57 -7.16
C LYS A 187 26.96 -11.93 -7.85
N PHE A 188 27.11 -13.00 -7.09
CA PHE A 188 26.76 -14.34 -7.56
C PHE A 188 25.25 -14.45 -7.87
N THR A 189 24.92 -14.97 -9.05
CA THR A 189 23.53 -15.19 -9.49
C THR A 189 23.46 -16.52 -10.23
N VAL A 190 22.40 -17.30 -10.00
CA VAL A 190 22.11 -18.55 -10.73
C VAL A 190 20.81 -18.39 -11.51
N GLU A 191 20.97 -18.32 -12.82
CA GLU A 191 19.86 -18.36 -13.77
C GLU A 191 19.62 -19.82 -14.19
N VAL A 192 18.37 -20.25 -14.14
CA VAL A 192 17.95 -21.57 -14.61
C VAL A 192 16.88 -21.33 -15.65
N ASN A 193 16.99 -22.01 -16.79
CA ASN A 193 15.96 -21.99 -17.81
C ASN A 193 14.78 -22.85 -17.32
N GLU A 194 13.56 -22.35 -17.55
CA GLU A 194 12.32 -23.06 -17.19
C GLU A 194 12.16 -24.41 -17.90
#